data_AF-A0A1B8DSM8-F1
#
_entry.id   AF-A0A1B8DSM8-F1
#
_cell.length_a   1.000
_cell.length_b   1.000
_cell.length_c   1.000
_cell.angle_alpha   90.00
_cell.angle_beta   90.00
_cell.angle_gamma   90.00
#
_symmetry.space_group_name_H-M   'P 1'
#
loop_
_entity.id
_entity.type
_entity.pdbx_description
1 polymer ?
#
loop_
_entity_poly.entity_id
_entity_poly.type
_entity_poly.pdbx_seq_one_letter_code
_entity_poly.pdbx_strand_id
1 'polypeptide(L)'
;MESPSGAPIATLSTSPAPVESTSTAVSEPGKPLREYKITHASKHRDYLLHMSTPTSSTPVITHYVGNSNAIGKPAVKLRQGDTKEGNLLGLAIFVPLSNNIDIGFGEDPENLSTTTWERLENLSTSANNYRLKIGLGDSSRIVLWKRTHSPDGSSEASIFSKMSMQHLKLVDEATGKLLATYTNHVGLSRKNKGTIKIWDDTGDEAWVQTVLLTALAIIERNGRM
;
A
#
# COMPACT_ATOMS: atom_id res chain seq x y z
N MET A 1 -83.99 -1.59 15.75
CA MET A 1 -83.09 -1.35 16.89
C MET A 1 -81.69 -1.54 16.34
N GLU A 2 -80.92 -0.45 16.37
CA GLU A 2 -79.46 -0.34 16.17
C GLU A 2 -78.85 -0.61 14.77
N SER A 3 -78.32 0.46 14.19
CA SER A 3 -77.21 0.52 13.22
C SER A 3 -75.96 1.04 13.98
N PRO A 4 -74.79 1.27 13.35
CA PRO A 4 -73.98 0.45 12.42
C PRO A 4 -72.48 0.43 12.85
N SER A 5 -71.65 -0.46 12.31
CA SER A 5 -70.17 -0.29 12.19
C SER A 5 -69.59 -1.54 11.52
N GLY A 6 -68.72 -1.55 10.53
CA GLY A 6 -68.00 -0.55 9.76
C GLY A 6 -67.23 -1.32 8.67
N ALA A 7 -67.01 -0.71 7.50
CA ALA A 7 -66.00 -1.18 6.55
C ALA A 7 -64.65 -0.53 6.92
N PRO A 8 -63.50 -1.12 6.57
CA PRO A 8 -63.02 -0.88 5.21
C PRO A 8 -62.33 -2.05 4.50
N ILE A 9 -62.41 -1.90 3.18
CA ILE A 9 -61.62 -2.47 2.08
C ILE A 9 -60.17 -2.78 2.48
N ALA A 10 -59.76 -4.04 2.36
CA ALA A 10 -58.36 -4.43 2.38
C ALA A 10 -57.73 -4.10 1.01
N THR A 11 -56.93 -3.04 0.99
CA THR A 11 -56.05 -2.66 -0.11
C THR A 11 -55.01 -3.75 -0.38
N LEU A 12 -54.87 -4.11 -1.65
CA LEU A 12 -53.76 -4.89 -2.21
C LEU A 12 -52.42 -4.27 -1.76
N SER A 13 -51.70 -4.99 -0.90
CA SER A 13 -50.31 -4.69 -0.58
C SER A 13 -49.42 -5.40 -1.60
N THR A 14 -49.15 -4.70 -2.70
CA THR A 14 -48.03 -5.03 -3.59
C THR A 14 -46.74 -4.73 -2.83
N SER A 15 -46.14 -5.78 -2.26
CA SER A 15 -44.78 -5.70 -1.71
C SER A 15 -43.81 -5.32 -2.83
N PRO A 16 -42.95 -4.31 -2.64
CA PRO A 16 -41.99 -3.92 -3.65
C PRO A 16 -40.99 -5.05 -3.89
N ALA A 17 -40.67 -5.27 -5.15
CA ALA A 17 -39.63 -6.18 -5.60
C ALA A 17 -38.33 -5.93 -4.81
N PRO A 18 -37.54 -6.99 -4.52
CA PRO A 18 -36.23 -6.79 -3.94
C PRO A 18 -35.43 -5.92 -4.91
N VAL A 19 -35.03 -4.75 -4.43
CA VAL A 19 -34.06 -3.88 -5.09
C VAL A 19 -32.88 -4.75 -5.44
N GLU A 20 -32.72 -5.00 -6.74
CA GLU A 20 -31.55 -5.63 -7.31
C GLU A 20 -30.40 -4.69 -7.00
N SER A 21 -29.76 -4.93 -5.84
CA SER A 21 -28.50 -4.33 -5.49
C SER A 21 -27.59 -4.64 -6.66
N THR A 22 -27.36 -3.65 -7.51
CA THR A 22 -26.33 -3.70 -8.52
C THR A 22 -25.05 -3.83 -7.74
N SER A 23 -24.66 -5.08 -7.47
CA SER A 23 -23.36 -5.45 -6.98
C SER A 23 -22.43 -4.88 -8.03
N THR A 24 -21.80 -3.75 -7.71
CA THR A 24 -20.63 -3.26 -8.41
C THR A 24 -19.63 -4.40 -8.29
N ALA A 25 -19.64 -5.27 -9.30
CA ALA A 25 -18.70 -6.36 -9.43
C ALA A 25 -17.33 -5.69 -9.46
N VAL A 26 -16.64 -5.75 -8.32
CA VAL A 26 -15.22 -5.45 -8.22
C VAL A 26 -14.57 -6.38 -9.22
N SER A 27 -14.20 -5.83 -10.38
CA SER A 27 -13.51 -6.59 -11.42
C SER A 27 -12.33 -7.28 -10.74
N GLU A 28 -12.21 -8.60 -10.93
CA GLU A 28 -11.05 -9.32 -10.41
C GLU A 28 -9.79 -8.58 -10.86
N PRO A 29 -8.86 -8.26 -9.95
CA PRO A 29 -7.66 -7.57 -10.37
C PRO A 29 -6.96 -8.46 -11.40
N GLY A 30 -6.73 -7.94 -12.61
CA GLY A 30 -5.85 -8.58 -13.57
C GLY A 30 -4.47 -8.86 -12.95
N LYS A 31 -3.60 -9.59 -13.67
CA LYS A 31 -2.25 -9.86 -13.18
C LYS A 31 -1.52 -8.55 -12.82
N PRO A 32 -0.78 -8.50 -11.70
CA PRO A 32 -0.03 -7.31 -11.34
C PRO A 32 0.97 -6.96 -12.43
N LEU A 33 1.13 -5.68 -12.74
CA LEU A 33 2.01 -5.18 -13.80
C LEU A 33 3.49 -5.30 -13.41
N ARG A 34 3.77 -5.14 -12.11
CA ARG A 34 5.10 -5.38 -11.52
C ARG A 34 4.97 -6.09 -10.19
N GLU A 35 5.91 -6.99 -9.92
CA GLU A 35 6.07 -7.64 -8.64
C GLU A 35 7.49 -7.44 -8.13
N TYR A 36 7.63 -7.08 -6.86
CA TYR A 36 8.90 -6.87 -6.17
C TYR A 36 8.98 -7.77 -4.95
N LYS A 37 9.80 -8.80 -5.03
CA LYS A 37 10.13 -9.64 -3.88
C LYS A 37 11.22 -8.97 -3.04
N ILE A 38 10.97 -8.83 -1.74
CA ILE A 38 11.87 -8.19 -0.78
C ILE A 38 12.70 -9.27 -0.09
N THR A 39 14.01 -9.25 -0.31
CA THR A 39 14.94 -10.18 0.36
C THR A 39 15.93 -9.40 1.22
N HIS A 40 16.53 -10.06 2.22
CA HIS A 40 17.61 -9.44 2.98
C HIS A 40 18.87 -9.31 2.11
N ALA A 41 19.49 -8.14 2.15
CA ALA A 41 20.85 -7.95 1.66
C ALA A 41 21.86 -8.67 2.59
N SER A 42 23.14 -8.71 2.20
CA SER A 42 24.22 -9.31 3.00
C SER A 42 24.36 -8.69 4.40
N LYS A 43 23.93 -7.42 4.58
CA LYS A 43 23.70 -6.81 5.89
C LYS A 43 22.28 -7.10 6.37
N HIS A 44 22.16 -7.63 7.59
CA HIS A 44 20.89 -8.15 8.14
C HIS A 44 19.67 -7.21 8.14
N ARG A 45 19.85 -5.90 7.96
CA ARG A 45 18.75 -4.91 7.98
C ARG A 45 18.41 -4.33 6.63
N ASP A 46 19.31 -4.39 5.67
CA ASP A 46 19.10 -3.82 4.35
C ASP A 46 18.35 -4.83 3.48
N TYR A 47 17.65 -4.34 2.46
CA TYR A 47 16.87 -5.19 1.56
C TYR A 47 17.31 -5.04 0.10
N LEU A 48 17.08 -6.10 -0.68
CA LEU A 48 17.15 -6.10 -2.13
C LEU A 48 15.75 -6.32 -2.70
N LEU A 49 15.40 -5.55 -3.74
CA LEU A 49 14.14 -5.70 -4.45
C LEU A 49 14.38 -6.43 -5.77
N HIS A 50 13.83 -7.64 -5.85
CA HIS A 50 13.83 -8.45 -7.07
C HIS A 50 12.53 -8.20 -7.84
N MET A 51 12.63 -7.54 -8.98
CA MET A 51 11.51 -7.21 -9.85
C MET A 51 11.24 -8.32 -10.86
N SER A 52 9.97 -8.66 -11.06
CA SER A 52 9.47 -9.42 -12.19
C SER A 52 8.24 -8.74 -12.80
N THR A 53 7.93 -9.09 -14.05
CA THR A 53 6.75 -8.59 -14.78
C THR A 53 5.96 -9.77 -15.34
N PRO A 54 4.70 -9.57 -15.79
CA PRO A 54 3.94 -10.62 -16.46
C PRO A 54 4.63 -11.23 -17.68
N THR A 55 5.50 -10.47 -18.34
CA THR A 55 6.23 -10.89 -19.54
C THR A 55 7.62 -11.45 -19.24
N SER A 56 8.20 -11.17 -18.07
CA SER A 56 9.49 -11.69 -17.63
C SER A 56 9.42 -12.19 -16.18
N SER A 57 9.30 -13.51 -16.04
CA SER A 57 9.24 -14.16 -14.73
C SER A 57 10.59 -14.29 -14.04
N THR A 58 11.70 -14.13 -14.75
CA THR A 58 13.05 -14.17 -14.17
C THR A 58 13.28 -12.89 -13.37
N PRO A 59 13.39 -12.96 -12.03
CA PRO A 59 13.48 -11.76 -11.22
C PRO A 59 14.86 -11.10 -11.36
N VAL A 60 14.89 -9.79 -11.56
CA VAL A 60 16.12 -8.99 -11.64
C VAL A 60 16.20 -8.06 -10.44
N ILE A 61 17.38 -7.92 -9.84
CA ILE A 61 17.58 -6.95 -8.75
C ILE A 61 17.55 -5.55 -9.36
N THR A 62 16.64 -4.72 -8.86
CA THR A 62 16.45 -3.36 -9.40
C THR A 62 16.76 -2.28 -8.37
N HIS A 63 16.64 -2.59 -7.08
CA HIS A 63 16.80 -1.62 -6.02
C HIS A 63 17.47 -2.21 -4.77
N TYR A 64 18.25 -1.35 -4.12
CA TYR A 64 18.82 -1.55 -2.80
C TYR A 64 18.09 -0.65 -1.80
N VAL A 65 17.74 -1.21 -0.65
CA VAL A 65 17.05 -0.49 0.42
C VAL A 65 17.94 -0.46 1.66
N GLY A 66 18.46 0.71 1.99
CA GLY A 66 19.23 0.92 3.21
C GLY A 66 18.34 1.30 4.39
N ASN A 67 18.40 0.55 5.49
CA ASN A 67 17.60 0.82 6.68
C ASN A 67 18.49 1.24 7.88
N SER A 68 18.05 2.26 8.62
CA SER A 68 18.82 2.83 9.74
C SER A 68 17.94 3.12 10.96
N ASN A 69 18.38 2.68 12.14
CA ASN A 69 17.75 3.04 13.42
C ASN A 69 18.39 4.27 14.08
N ALA A 70 19.35 4.90 13.42
CA ALA A 70 20.02 6.06 14.00
C ALA A 70 19.05 7.24 14.12
N ILE A 71 18.97 7.82 15.32
CA ILE A 71 18.19 9.03 15.59
C ILE A 71 18.71 10.15 14.70
N GLY A 72 17.80 10.90 14.08
CA GLY A 72 18.15 12.04 13.20
C GLY A 72 18.70 11.65 11.83
N LYS A 73 18.71 10.35 11.47
CA LYS A 73 19.04 9.90 10.11
C LYS A 73 17.79 9.39 9.38
N PRO A 74 17.79 9.42 8.03
CA PRO A 74 16.76 8.75 7.26
C PRO A 74 16.63 7.28 7.66
N ALA A 75 15.39 6.88 7.95
CA ALA A 75 15.07 5.54 8.41
C ALA A 75 15.15 4.52 7.27
N VAL A 76 14.75 4.93 6.07
CA VAL A 76 14.78 4.13 4.83
C VAL A 76 15.41 4.98 3.72
N LYS A 77 16.28 4.37 2.91
CA LYS A 77 16.86 4.96 1.69
C LYS A 77 16.63 3.99 0.53
N LEU A 78 15.94 4.44 -0.51
CA LEU A 78 15.71 3.66 -1.73
C LEU A 78 16.74 4.06 -2.79
N ARG A 79 17.53 3.10 -3.23
CA ARG A 79 18.58 3.29 -4.24
C ARG A 79 18.34 2.41 -5.46
N GLN A 80 18.76 2.88 -6.62
CA GLN A 80 18.77 2.10 -7.85
C GLN A 80 19.91 1.08 -7.83
N GLY A 81 19.70 -0.12 -8.37
CA GLY A 81 20.71 -1.17 -8.47
C GLY A 81 20.72 -2.11 -7.25
N ASP A 82 21.78 -2.88 -7.12
CA ASP A 82 21.92 -3.95 -6.11
C ASP A 82 22.87 -3.58 -4.96
N THR A 83 23.41 -2.35 -4.94
CA THR A 83 24.37 -1.90 -3.94
C THR A 83 23.99 -0.58 -3.27
N LYS A 84 24.70 -0.26 -2.17
CA LYS A 84 24.52 0.98 -1.41
C LYS A 84 25.08 2.22 -2.12
N GLU A 85 25.91 2.03 -3.15
CA GLU A 85 26.51 3.07 -3.99
C GLU A 85 25.57 3.52 -5.11
N GLY A 86 24.47 2.80 -5.33
CA GLY A 86 23.45 3.14 -6.30
C GLY A 86 22.86 4.54 -6.11
N ASN A 87 22.38 5.13 -7.20
CA ASN A 87 21.76 6.46 -7.18
C ASN A 87 20.60 6.50 -6.17
N LEU A 88 20.57 7.55 -5.34
CA LEU A 88 19.53 7.69 -4.32
C LEU A 88 18.26 8.24 -4.97
N LEU A 89 17.19 7.44 -4.96
CA LEU A 89 15.92 7.80 -5.59
C LEU A 89 15.01 8.53 -4.60
N GLY A 90 15.10 8.17 -3.31
CA GLY A 90 14.32 8.81 -2.27
C GLY A 90 14.62 8.24 -0.90
N LEU A 91 14.06 8.88 0.12
CA LEU A 91 14.26 8.48 1.51
C LEU A 91 13.03 8.75 2.36
N ALA A 92 12.98 8.08 3.51
CA ALA A 92 11.91 8.28 4.49
C ALA A 92 12.51 8.63 5.85
N ILE A 93 11.93 9.64 6.51
CA ILE A 93 12.25 10.06 7.86
C ILE A 93 11.04 9.80 8.77
N PHE A 94 11.29 9.14 9.90
CA PHE A 94 10.28 8.93 10.92
C PHE A 94 10.15 10.17 11.77
N VAL A 95 8.97 10.79 11.75
CA VAL A 95 8.70 12.01 12.51
C VAL A 95 8.72 11.65 14.00
N PRO A 96 9.55 12.32 14.83
CA PRO A 96 9.60 12.05 16.26
C PRO A 96 8.23 12.22 16.94
N LEU A 97 7.93 11.39 17.93
CA LEU A 97 6.71 11.45 18.75
C LEU A 97 5.38 11.34 17.98
N SER A 98 5.41 10.98 16.70
CA SER A 98 4.22 10.68 15.91
C SER A 98 4.45 9.45 15.06
N ASN A 99 3.37 8.84 14.55
CA ASN A 99 3.47 7.77 13.57
C ASN A 99 3.58 8.27 12.13
N ASN A 100 3.67 9.59 11.91
CA ASN A 100 3.85 10.14 10.58
C ASN A 100 5.25 9.83 10.03
N ILE A 101 5.33 9.80 8.70
CA ILE A 101 6.57 9.56 7.98
C ILE A 101 6.69 10.66 6.92
N ASP A 102 7.83 11.34 6.90
CA ASP A 102 8.14 12.30 5.84
C ASP A 102 8.90 11.58 4.74
N ILE A 103 8.41 11.71 3.52
CA ILE A 103 8.93 11.06 2.31
C ILE A 103 9.59 12.12 1.44
N GLY A 104 10.85 11.90 1.09
CA GLY A 104 11.66 12.84 0.33
C GLY A 104 12.07 12.27 -1.03
N PHE A 105 11.86 13.05 -2.09
CA PHE A 105 12.34 12.79 -3.45
C PHE A 105 13.08 14.02 -3.99
N GLY A 106 13.96 13.82 -4.97
CA GLY A 106 14.72 14.89 -5.62
C GLY A 106 15.95 14.36 -6.35
N GLU A 107 16.69 15.25 -7.02
CA GLU A 107 17.95 14.89 -7.68
C GLU A 107 19.03 14.45 -6.68
N ASP A 108 19.08 15.11 -5.52
CA ASP A 108 19.89 14.70 -4.38
C ASP A 108 19.02 14.68 -3.11
N PRO A 109 18.36 13.55 -2.81
CA PRO A 109 17.50 13.44 -1.64
C PRO A 109 18.23 13.60 -0.30
N GLU A 110 19.56 13.44 -0.27
CA GLU A 110 20.37 13.67 0.95
C GLU A 110 20.54 15.17 1.25
N ASN A 111 20.44 16.02 0.23
CA ASN A 111 20.37 17.46 0.41
C ASN A 111 18.94 17.90 0.75
N LEU A 112 18.64 17.95 2.06
CA LEU A 112 17.30 18.28 2.58
C LEU A 112 16.73 19.62 2.08
N SER A 113 17.57 20.54 1.59
CA SER A 113 17.14 21.85 1.08
C SER A 113 16.56 21.81 -0.34
N THR A 114 16.95 20.82 -1.14
CA THR A 114 16.48 20.63 -2.52
C THR A 114 15.47 19.48 -2.64
N THR A 115 15.35 18.67 -1.59
CA THR A 115 14.38 17.57 -1.51
C THR A 115 12.95 18.11 -1.42
N THR A 116 12.08 17.58 -2.28
CA THR A 116 10.64 17.77 -2.16
C THR A 116 10.09 16.79 -1.13
N TRP A 117 9.34 17.31 -0.17
CA TRP A 117 8.82 16.54 0.96
C TRP A 117 7.31 16.38 0.86
N GLU A 118 6.86 15.13 0.90
CA GLU A 118 5.47 14.77 1.11
C GLU A 118 5.31 14.05 2.44
N ARG A 119 4.19 14.29 3.14
CA ARG A 119 3.91 13.64 4.42
C ARG A 119 2.97 12.46 4.22
N LEU A 120 3.43 11.29 4.65
CA LEU A 120 2.63 10.10 4.82
C LEU A 120 2.00 10.15 6.23
N GLU A 121 0.77 10.65 6.28
CA GLU A 121 0.03 10.91 7.51
C GLU A 121 -0.57 9.63 8.05
N ASN A 122 -0.28 9.31 9.31
CA ASN A 122 -0.93 8.20 9.99
C ASN A 122 -2.32 8.65 10.49
N LEU A 123 -3.37 8.08 9.92
CA LEU A 123 -4.76 8.37 10.28
C LEU A 123 -5.29 7.50 11.44
N SER A 124 -4.51 6.50 11.86
CA SER A 124 -4.93 5.57 12.91
C SER A 124 -3.73 5.02 13.67
N THR A 125 -3.73 5.28 14.97
CA THR A 125 -2.72 4.78 15.91
C THR A 125 -2.74 3.26 16.08
N SER A 126 -3.84 2.57 15.71
CA SER A 126 -4.03 1.13 15.92
C SER A 126 -4.10 0.29 14.64
N ALA A 127 -4.46 0.88 13.50
CA ALA A 127 -4.77 0.13 12.27
C ALA A 127 -3.77 0.32 11.12
N ASN A 128 -2.69 1.09 11.31
CA ASN A 128 -1.71 1.40 10.26
C ASN A 128 -2.38 1.91 8.97
N ASN A 129 -3.29 2.87 9.14
CA ASN A 129 -3.89 3.58 8.02
C ASN A 129 -3.07 4.83 7.74
N TYR A 130 -2.47 4.91 6.57
CA TYR A 130 -1.67 6.05 6.14
C TYR A 130 -2.25 6.71 4.91
N ARG A 131 -2.24 8.04 4.87
CA ARG A 131 -2.72 8.86 3.76
C ARG A 131 -1.56 9.66 3.18
N LEU A 132 -1.49 9.68 1.86
CA LEU A 132 -0.50 10.46 1.13
C LEU A 132 -1.20 11.21 0.01
N LYS A 133 -0.93 12.50 -0.10
CA LYS A 133 -1.28 13.30 -1.26
C LYS A 133 -0.05 13.39 -2.16
N ILE A 134 -0.18 12.89 -3.38
CA ILE A 134 0.90 12.81 -4.37
C ILE A 134 0.64 13.83 -5.47
N GLY A 135 1.65 14.63 -5.81
CA GLY A 135 1.62 15.47 -7.00
C GLY A 135 1.86 14.66 -8.27
N LEU A 136 1.00 14.82 -9.27
CA LEU A 136 1.13 14.25 -10.62
C LEU A 136 1.03 15.39 -11.64
N GLY A 137 2.09 16.18 -11.76
CA GLY A 137 2.11 17.40 -12.58
C GLY A 137 1.05 18.40 -12.12
N ASP A 138 0.13 18.77 -13.01
CA ASP A 138 -0.97 19.70 -12.72
C ASP A 138 -2.11 19.08 -11.89
N SER A 139 -2.05 17.77 -11.65
CA SER A 139 -3.05 17.05 -10.87
C SER A 139 -2.47 16.54 -9.55
N SER A 140 -3.33 16.25 -8.58
CA SER A 140 -2.91 15.55 -7.38
C SER A 140 -3.84 14.38 -7.10
N ARG A 141 -3.28 13.25 -6.71
CA ARG A 141 -4.05 12.09 -6.26
C ARG A 141 -3.85 11.88 -4.77
N ILE A 142 -4.86 11.36 -4.10
CA ILE A 142 -4.74 10.97 -2.70
C ILE A 142 -4.89 9.47 -2.62
N VAL A 143 -3.95 8.84 -1.92
CA VAL A 143 -3.88 7.39 -1.78
C VAL A 143 -3.84 7.00 -0.31
N LEU A 144 -4.40 5.83 -0.03
CA LEU A 144 -4.51 5.28 1.32
C LEU A 144 -3.83 3.92 1.39
N TRP A 145 -2.77 3.83 2.17
CA TRP A 145 -2.27 2.57 2.67
C TRP A 145 -3.15 2.12 3.84
N LYS A 146 -3.73 0.94 3.72
CA LYS A 146 -4.56 0.33 4.76
C LYS A 146 -4.07 -1.07 5.05
N ARG A 147 -4.16 -1.47 6.31
CA ARG A 147 -4.02 -2.89 6.64
C ARG A 147 -5.08 -3.71 5.93
N THR A 148 -4.71 -4.90 5.50
CA THR A 148 -5.63 -5.87 4.89
C THR A 148 -5.40 -7.26 5.46
N HIS A 149 -6.39 -8.14 5.34
CA HIS A 149 -6.25 -9.58 5.55
C HIS A 149 -6.32 -10.37 4.25
N SER A 150 -6.60 -9.68 3.14
CA SER A 150 -6.65 -10.24 1.79
C SER A 150 -5.75 -9.38 0.86
N PRO A 151 -4.43 -9.63 0.83
CA PRO A 151 -3.50 -8.84 0.02
C PRO A 151 -3.54 -9.18 -1.47
N ASP A 152 -4.16 -10.29 -1.85
CA ASP A 152 -4.31 -10.70 -3.26
C ASP A 152 -5.57 -10.11 -3.91
N GLY A 153 -6.35 -9.31 -3.18
CA GLY A 153 -7.63 -8.77 -3.64
C GLY A 153 -8.77 -9.79 -3.67
N SER A 154 -8.53 -11.04 -3.26
CA SER A 154 -9.56 -12.08 -3.13
C SER A 154 -10.51 -11.82 -1.95
N SER A 155 -11.76 -12.24 -2.11
CA SER A 155 -12.74 -12.28 -1.00
C SER A 155 -12.35 -13.29 0.07
N GLU A 156 -11.63 -14.35 -0.32
CA GLU A 156 -11.17 -15.45 0.54
C GLU A 156 -9.71 -15.24 0.95
N ALA A 157 -9.50 -14.78 2.20
CA ALA A 157 -8.19 -14.77 2.83
C ALA A 157 -7.86 -16.15 3.42
N SER A 158 -6.67 -16.67 3.11
CA SER A 158 -6.09 -17.81 3.83
C SER A 158 -6.05 -17.54 5.34
N ILE A 159 -6.20 -18.57 6.17
CA ILE A 159 -6.15 -18.47 7.64
C ILE A 159 -4.84 -17.79 8.10
N PHE A 160 -3.72 -18.07 7.44
CA PHE A 160 -2.44 -17.41 7.72
C PHE A 160 -2.46 -15.91 7.39
N SER A 161 -3.19 -15.50 6.36
CA SER A 161 -3.36 -14.11 5.96
C SER A 161 -4.33 -13.34 6.88
N LYS A 162 -5.37 -14.03 7.38
CA LYS A 162 -6.27 -13.52 8.43
C LYS A 162 -5.55 -13.25 9.75
N MET A 163 -4.50 -14.01 10.07
CA MET A 163 -3.69 -13.78 11.28
C MET A 163 -2.58 -12.73 11.09
N SER A 164 -2.17 -12.46 9.86
CA SER A 164 -1.12 -11.47 9.59
C SER A 164 -1.62 -10.06 9.86
N MET A 165 -0.93 -9.37 10.77
CA MET A 165 -1.22 -7.98 11.12
C MET A 165 -0.54 -6.94 10.23
N GLN A 166 0.21 -7.40 9.21
CA GLN A 166 1.23 -6.60 8.51
C GLN A 166 1.03 -6.53 6.99
N HIS A 167 0.00 -7.18 6.45
CA HIS A 167 -0.35 -7.00 5.04
C HIS A 167 -0.94 -5.60 4.83
N LEU A 168 -0.61 -4.99 3.69
CA LEU A 168 -1.07 -3.66 3.34
C LEU A 168 -1.69 -3.67 1.95
N LYS A 169 -2.65 -2.79 1.71
CA LYS A 169 -3.14 -2.42 0.39
C LYS A 169 -3.08 -0.91 0.23
N LEU A 170 -2.70 -0.47 -0.96
CA LEU A 170 -2.76 0.91 -1.41
C LEU A 170 -3.99 1.06 -2.28
N VAL A 171 -4.85 1.99 -1.93
CA VAL A 171 -6.04 2.31 -2.72
C VAL A 171 -6.07 3.79 -3.06
N ASP A 172 -6.63 4.11 -4.20
CA ASP A 172 -7.01 5.48 -4.54
C ASP A 172 -8.16 5.93 -3.61
N GLU A 173 -8.03 7.08 -2.96
CA GLU A 173 -9.00 7.55 -1.97
C GLU A 173 -10.37 7.87 -2.61
N ALA A 174 -10.36 8.49 -3.79
CA ALA A 174 -11.58 8.94 -4.46
C ALA A 174 -12.36 7.80 -5.10
N THR A 175 -11.64 6.86 -5.74
CA THR A 175 -12.27 5.79 -6.52
C THR A 175 -12.32 4.44 -5.79
N GLY A 176 -11.52 4.26 -4.74
CA GLY A 176 -11.36 2.97 -4.07
C GLY A 176 -10.57 1.93 -4.88
N LYS A 177 -10.04 2.30 -6.06
CA LYS A 177 -9.28 1.40 -6.93
C LYS A 177 -8.05 0.86 -6.21
N LEU A 178 -7.81 -0.45 -6.32
CA LEU A 178 -6.59 -1.09 -5.81
C LEU A 178 -5.39 -0.72 -6.68
N LEU A 179 -4.35 -0.17 -6.07
CA LEU A 179 -3.16 0.32 -6.77
C LEU A 179 -1.93 -0.54 -6.51
N ALA A 180 -1.74 -0.94 -5.26
CA ALA A 180 -0.62 -1.77 -4.81
C ALA A 180 -1.01 -2.58 -3.57
N THR A 181 -0.23 -3.60 -3.24
CA THR A 181 -0.33 -4.35 -2.00
C THR A 181 1.03 -4.82 -1.58
N TYR A 182 1.14 -5.07 -0.29
CA TYR A 182 2.28 -5.73 0.32
C TYR A 182 1.78 -6.98 1.05
N THR A 183 2.32 -8.12 0.65
CA THR A 183 2.15 -9.39 1.35
C THR A 183 3.38 -9.65 2.20
N ASN A 184 3.16 -9.83 3.50
CA ASN A 184 4.19 -10.10 4.49
C ASN A 184 4.45 -11.60 4.52
N HIS A 185 5.71 -12.01 4.46
CA HIS A 185 6.10 -13.43 4.50
C HIS A 185 6.88 -13.81 5.76
N VAL A 186 6.91 -12.92 6.77
CA VAL A 186 7.57 -13.20 8.05
C VAL A 186 6.97 -14.47 8.68
N GLY A 187 7.85 -15.41 9.07
CA GLY A 187 7.49 -16.72 9.59
C GLY A 187 7.48 -17.86 8.55
N LEU A 188 7.39 -17.54 7.26
CA LEU A 188 7.43 -18.53 6.17
C LEU A 188 8.83 -18.68 5.56
N SER A 189 9.65 -17.63 5.60
CA SER A 189 11.03 -17.67 5.12
C SER A 189 11.90 -16.64 5.82
N ARG A 190 13.08 -17.06 6.29
CA ARG A 190 14.07 -16.15 6.90
C ARG A 190 14.76 -15.24 5.87
N LYS A 191 14.65 -15.56 4.58
CA LYS A 191 15.29 -14.81 3.49
C LYS A 191 14.33 -13.86 2.77
N ASN A 192 13.03 -14.11 2.85
CA ASN A 192 11.99 -13.34 2.14
C ASN A 192 11.14 -12.56 3.14
N LYS A 193 11.26 -11.24 3.12
CA LYS A 193 10.48 -10.34 3.99
C LYS A 193 9.02 -10.23 3.50
N GLY A 194 8.80 -10.35 2.21
CA GLY A 194 7.48 -10.19 1.61
C GLY A 194 7.55 -9.81 0.14
N THR A 195 6.40 -9.51 -0.42
CA THR A 195 6.25 -9.15 -1.84
C THR A 195 5.37 -7.91 -1.96
N ILE A 196 5.84 -6.92 -2.71
CA ILE A 196 5.03 -5.78 -3.16
C ILE A 196 4.56 -6.08 -4.58
N LYS A 197 3.28 -5.88 -4.85
CA LYS A 197 2.72 -5.96 -6.20
C LYS A 197 2.16 -4.58 -6.58
N ILE A 198 2.21 -4.23 -7.85
CA ILE A 198 1.67 -2.98 -8.38
C ILE A 198 0.70 -3.33 -9.51
N TRP A 199 -0.55 -2.89 -9.37
CA TRP A 199 -1.65 -3.15 -10.31
C TRP A 199 -1.87 -2.00 -11.27
N ASP A 200 -1.58 -0.79 -10.81
CA ASP A 200 -1.72 0.43 -11.59
C ASP A 200 -0.32 1.01 -11.81
N ASP A 201 0.29 0.68 -12.94
CA ASP A 201 1.54 1.28 -13.38
C ASP A 201 1.17 2.39 -14.34
N THR A 202 1.31 3.64 -13.91
CA THR A 202 1.03 4.82 -14.73
C THR A 202 2.03 4.99 -15.88
N GLY A 203 2.99 4.07 -16.04
CA GLY A 203 4.12 4.18 -16.96
C GLY A 203 5.20 5.14 -16.45
N ASP A 204 5.02 5.66 -15.24
CA ASP A 204 5.90 6.63 -14.60
C ASP A 204 6.69 5.94 -13.49
N GLU A 205 8.02 5.91 -13.63
CA GLU A 205 8.90 5.35 -12.61
C GLU A 205 8.83 6.12 -11.30
N ALA A 206 8.52 7.42 -11.31
CA ALA A 206 8.35 8.19 -10.08
C ALA A 206 7.20 7.61 -9.23
N TRP A 207 6.09 7.25 -9.86
CA TRP A 207 4.97 6.58 -9.18
C TRP A 207 5.39 5.24 -8.58
N VAL A 208 6.10 4.40 -9.34
CA VAL A 208 6.61 3.11 -8.86
C VAL A 208 7.53 3.32 -7.65
N GLN A 209 8.43 4.29 -7.71
CA GLN A 209 9.32 4.66 -6.59
C GLN A 209 8.54 5.14 -5.37
N THR A 210 7.48 5.94 -5.56
CA THR A 210 6.59 6.37 -4.46
C THR A 210 5.92 5.18 -3.79
N VAL A 211 5.37 4.24 -4.56
CA VAL A 211 4.75 3.02 -4.02
C VAL A 211 5.76 2.20 -3.23
N LEU A 212 6.96 1.97 -3.79
CA LEU A 212 8.01 1.19 -3.14
C LEU A 212 8.47 1.85 -1.84
N LEU A 213 8.83 3.13 -1.89
CA LEU A 213 9.39 3.84 -0.74
C LEU A 213 8.38 3.95 0.41
N THR A 214 7.11 4.27 0.10
CA THR A 214 6.07 4.40 1.13
C THR A 214 5.72 3.05 1.76
N ALA A 215 5.62 1.97 0.96
CA ALA A 215 5.43 0.62 1.49
C ALA A 215 6.60 0.23 2.41
N LEU A 216 7.84 0.38 1.96
CA LEU A 216 9.04 0.04 2.72
C LEU A 216 9.16 0.85 4.01
N ALA A 217 8.80 2.14 3.97
CA ALA A 217 8.79 2.99 5.15
C ALA A 217 7.77 2.52 6.20
N ILE A 218 6.55 2.14 5.78
CA ILE A 218 5.55 1.57 6.69
C ILE A 218 6.01 0.22 7.25
N ILE A 219 6.57 -0.65 6.41
CA ILE A 219 7.09 -1.97 6.82
C ILE A 219 8.19 -1.82 7.89
N GLU A 220 9.14 -0.92 7.63
CA GLU A 220 10.23 -0.64 8.56
C GLU A 220 9.73 0.01 9.85
N ARG A 221 8.76 0.94 9.75
CA ARG A 221 8.13 1.58 10.91
C ARG A 221 7.44 0.54 11.80
N ASN A 222 6.66 -0.36 11.20
CA ASN A 222 5.98 -1.44 11.90
C ASN A 222 6.93 -2.47 12.51
N GLY A 223 8.14 -2.62 11.95
CA GLY A 223 9.17 -3.48 12.54
C GLY A 223 9.85 -2.89 13.78
N ARG A 224 9.63 -1.60 14.09
CA ARG A 224 10.21 -0.89 15.23
C ARG A 224 9.22 -0.63 16.37
N MET A 225 7.92 -0.80 16.12
CA MET A 225 6.84 -0.70 17.12
C MET A 225 6.56 -2.07 17.70
#